data_AF-A0A2D5IFH4-F1
#
_entry.id   AF-A0A2D5IFH4-F1
#
_cell.length_a   1.000
_cell.length_b   1.000
_cell.length_c   1.000
_cell.angle_alpha   90.00
_cell.angle_beta   90.00
_cell.angle_gamma   90.00
#
_symmetry.space_group_name_H-M   'P 1'
#
loop_
_entity.id
_entity.type
_entity.pdbx_description
1 polymer ?
#
loop_
_entity_poly.entity_id
_entity_poly.type
_entity_poly.pdbx_seq_one_letter_code
_entity_poly.pdbx_strand_id
1 'polypeptide(L)' 'MNISPLEKKRIRNINYIMNDLHESVNNIYELLIDHEYGALKGEVSKINAQLKTITDSLENEI' A
#
# COMPACT_ATOMS: atom_id res chain seq x y z
N MET A 1 20.89 -0.09 16.70
CA MET A 1 21.05 0.69 15.45
C MET A 1 20.62 2.12 15.71
N ASN A 2 21.43 3.10 15.33
CA ASN A 2 21.04 4.51 15.42
C ASN A 2 20.37 4.89 14.10
N ILE A 3 19.04 4.88 14.08
CA ILE A 3 18.24 5.17 12.88
C ILE A 3 18.15 6.68 12.70
N SER A 4 18.60 7.20 11.55
CA SER A 4 18.54 8.62 11.24
C SER A 4 17.09 9.14 11.23
N PRO A 5 16.87 10.45 11.43
CA PRO A 5 15.52 11.04 11.32
C PRO A 5 14.86 10.77 9.96
N LEU A 6 15.64 10.73 8.88
CA LEU A 6 15.18 10.41 7.54
C LEU A 6 14.70 8.95 7.44
N GLU A 7 15.51 8.00 7.90
CA GLU A 7 15.13 6.57 7.92
C GLU A 7 13.88 6.33 8.81
N LYS A 8 13.75 7.02 9.95
CA LYS A 8 12.53 6.95 10.78
C LYS A 8 11.30 7.43 10.02
N LYS A 9 11.42 8.48 9.20
CA LYS A 9 10.32 8.98 8.36
C LYS A 9 9.95 7.96 7.28
N ARG A 10 10.94 7.32 6.64
CA ARG A 10 10.71 6.26 5.64
C ARG A 10 10.00 5.06 6.23
N ILE A 11 10.47 4.55 7.38
CA ILE A 11 9.84 3.42 8.09
C ILE A 11 8.39 3.76 8.44
N ARG A 12 8.12 4.98 8.92
CA ARG A 12 6.75 5.42 9.21
C ARG A 12 5.86 5.42 7.97
N ASN A 13 6.37 5.93 6.85
CA ASN A 13 5.64 5.96 5.59
C ASN A 13 5.31 4.55 5.08
N ILE A 14 6.30 3.65 5.10
CA ILE A 14 6.09 2.25 4.72
C ILE A 14 5.08 1.57 5.64
N ASN A 15 5.17 1.75 6.96
CA ASN A 15 4.20 1.17 7.89
C ASN A 15 2.76 1.64 7.63
N TYR A 16 2.59 2.92 7.27
CA TYR A 16 1.28 3.45 6.90
C TYR A 16 0.75 2.76 5.63
N ILE A 17 1.56 2.72 4.56
CA ILE A 17 1.16 2.09 3.29
C ILE A 17 0.88 0.58 3.47
N MET A 18 1.68 -0.12 4.27
CA MET A 18 1.50 -1.55 4.51
C MET A 18 0.21 -1.86 5.27
N ASN A 19 -0.20 -1.02 6.22
CA ASN A 19 -1.50 -1.17 6.88
C ASN A 19 -2.64 -1.07 5.86
N ASP A 20 -2.61 -0.06 4.99
CA ASP A 20 -3.65 0.11 3.97
C ASP A 20 -3.65 -1.05 2.94
N LEU A 21 -2.48 -1.59 2.61
CA LEU A 21 -2.36 -2.78 1.75
C LEU A 21 -2.99 -4.01 2.40
N HIS A 22 -2.75 -4.23 3.69
CA HIS A 22 -3.37 -5.34 4.42
C HIS A 22 -4.89 -5.27 4.42
N GLU A 23 -5.45 -4.08 4.65
CA GLU A 23 -6.90 -3.85 4.56
C GLU A 23 -7.42 -4.11 3.14
N SER A 24 -6.72 -3.60 2.13
CA SER A 24 -7.14 -3.75 0.73
C SER A 24 -7.15 -5.20 0.27
N VAL A 25 -6.20 -6.03 0.71
CA VAL A 25 -6.18 -7.47 0.39
C VAL A 25 -7.34 -8.22 1.05
N ASN A 26 -7.72 -7.86 2.28
CA ASN A 26 -8.93 -8.42 2.91
C ASN A 26 -10.19 -8.04 2.13
N ASN A 27 -10.31 -6.75 1.76
CA ASN A 27 -11.45 -6.26 0.98
C ASN A 27 -11.59 -6.98 -0.36
N ILE A 28 -10.48 -7.29 -1.06
CA ILE A 28 -10.52 -8.06 -2.30
C ILE A 28 -11.18 -9.43 -2.10
N TYR A 29 -10.86 -10.11 -1.00
CA TYR A 29 -11.45 -11.41 -0.68
C TYR A 29 -12.96 -11.27 -0.41
N GLU A 30 -13.35 -10.31 0.44
CA GLU A 30 -14.76 -10.07 0.77
C GLU A 30 -15.58 -9.72 -0.48
N LEU A 31 -15.10 -8.77 -1.29
CA LEU A 31 -15.76 -8.35 -2.53
C LEU A 31 -15.86 -9.48 -3.56
N LEU A 32 -14.90 -10.42 -3.58
CA LEU A 32 -14.95 -11.60 -4.43
C LEU A 32 -16.08 -12.54 -3.99
N ILE A 33 -16.20 -12.80 -2.68
CA ILE A 33 -17.25 -13.64 -2.13
C ILE A 33 -18.63 -13.02 -2.34
N ASP A 34 -18.73 -11.69 -2.23
CA ASP A 34 -19.98 -10.94 -2.43
C ASP A 34 -20.32 -10.70 -3.91
N HIS A 35 -19.45 -11.15 -4.84
CA HIS A 35 -19.59 -10.99 -6.29
C HIS A 35 -19.63 -9.50 -6.74
N GLU A 36 -19.03 -8.60 -5.97
CA GLU A 36 -18.96 -7.16 -6.24
C GLU A 36 -17.76 -6.79 -7.13
N TYR A 37 -17.73 -7.35 -8.35
CA TYR A 37 -16.57 -7.23 -9.25
C TYR A 37 -16.18 -5.80 -9.65
N GLY A 38 -17.13 -4.86 -9.64
CA GLY A 38 -16.87 -3.45 -9.91
C GLY A 38 -15.99 -2.83 -8.82
N ALA A 39 -16.36 -3.04 -7.55
CA ALA A 39 -15.62 -2.57 -6.39
C ALA A 39 -14.27 -3.31 -6.27
N LEU A 40 -14.25 -4.63 -6.53
CA LEU A 40 -13.02 -5.42 -6.51
C LEU A 40 -11.96 -4.86 -7.47
N LYS A 41 -12.35 -4.52 -8.70
CA LYS A 41 -11.43 -3.89 -9.67
C LYS A 41 -10.89 -2.57 -9.14
N GLY A 42 -11.72 -1.77 -8.47
CA GLY A 42 -11.30 -0.53 -7.81
C GLY A 42 -10.24 -0.78 -6.73
N GLU A 43 -10.45 -1.78 -5.88
CA GLU A 43 -9.53 -2.10 -4.79
C GLU A 43 -8.18 -2.63 -5.31
N VAL A 44 -8.19 -3.45 -6.37
CA VAL A 44 -6.95 -3.88 -7.05
C VAL A 44 -6.20 -2.70 -7.66
N SER A 45 -6.90 -1.76 -8.32
CA SER A 45 -6.29 -0.54 -8.85
C SER A 45 -5.67 0.33 -7.75
N LYS A 46 -6.31 0.42 -6.59
CA LYS A 46 -5.81 1.13 -5.41
C LYS A 46 -4.51 0.50 -4.89
N ILE A 47 -4.44 -0.83 -4.75
CA ILE A 47 -3.21 -1.55 -4.37
C ILE A 47 -2.07 -1.23 -5.35
N ASN A 48 -2.32 -1.27 -6.65
CA ASN A 48 -1.29 -0.98 -7.65
C ASN A 48 -0.73 0.44 -7.51
N ALA A 49 -1.58 1.43 -7.23
CA ALA A 49 -1.14 2.81 -6.99
C ALA A 49 -0.30 2.95 -5.70
N GLN A 50 -0.67 2.22 -4.64
CA GLN A 50 0.08 2.19 -3.38
C GLN A 50 1.45 1.54 -3.55
N LEU A 51 1.52 0.40 -4.24
CA LEU A 51 2.78 -0.26 -4.58
C LEU A 51 3.68 0.63 -5.43
N LYS A 52 3.10 1.34 -6.42
CA LYS A 52 3.83 2.32 -7.21
C LYS A 52 4.39 3.45 -6.35
N THR A 53 3.61 3.95 -5.39
CA THR A 53 4.06 4.99 -4.45
C THR A 53 5.27 4.54 -3.63
N ILE A 54 5.33 3.26 -3.24
CA ILE A 54 6.50 2.68 -2.57
C ILE A 54 7.72 2.76 -3.49
N THR A 55 7.60 2.27 -4.73
CA THR A 55 8.69 2.32 -5.72
C THR A 55 9.17 3.75 -5.97
N ASP A 56 8.25 4.67 -6.25
CA ASP A 56 8.57 6.08 -6.52
C ASP A 56 9.23 6.73 -5.29
N SER A 57 8.88 6.33 -4.06
CA SER A 57 9.50 6.84 -2.84
C SER A 57 10.96 6.39 -2.64
N LEU A 58 11.36 5.28 -3.27
CA LEU A 58 12.74 4.79 -3.25
C LEU A 58 13.60 5.43 -4.35
N GLU A 59 12.98 5.79 -5.48
CA GLU A 59 13.69 6.36 -6.64
C GLU A 59 13.95 7.88 -6.50
N ASN A 60 13.06 8.64 -5.86
CA ASN A 60 13.19 10.10 -5.67
C ASN A 60 14.29 10.55 -4.69
N GLU A 61 15.24 9.67 -4.37
CA GLU A 61 16.33 9.90 -3.42
C GLU A 61 17.74 9.72 -4.04
N ILE A 62 17.82 9.62 -5.38
CA ILE A 62 19.05 9.67 -6.18
C ILE A 62 19.24 11.07 -6.78
#